data_AF-A0A2M7GHV7-F1
#
_entry.id   AF-A0A2M7GHV7-F1
#
_cell.length_a   1.000
_cell.length_b   1.000
_cell.length_c   1.000
_cell.angle_alpha   90.00
_cell.angle_beta   90.00
_cell.angle_gamma   90.00
#
_symmetry.space_group_name_H-M   'P 1'
#
loop_
_entity.id
_entity.type
_entity.pdbx_description
1 polymer ?
#
loop_
_entity_poly.entity_id
_entity_poly.type
_entity_poly.pdbx_seq_one_letter_code
_entity_poly.pdbx_strand_id
1 'polypeptide(L)' 'MNKADLARMIVDDVLTRWPPAVRAFNRMKMACPGCTMAPFETVGEACAAYGVKVARLESVIREELDAAPSPVSGRGELP' A
#
# COMPACT_ATOMS: atom_id res chain seq x y z
N MET A 1 -11.59 -7.66 -2.02
CA MET A 1 -10.82 -6.68 -2.80
C MET A 1 -10.80 -7.20 -4.23
N ASN A 2 -11.25 -6.44 -5.22
CA ASN A 2 -11.09 -6.86 -6.62
C ASN A 2 -9.76 -6.29 -7.14
N LYS A 3 -8.92 -7.16 -7.71
CA LYS A 3 -7.60 -6.82 -8.28
C LYS A 3 -7.66 -5.62 -9.24
N ALA A 4 -8.69 -5.57 -10.07
CA ALA A 4 -8.87 -4.52 -11.08
C ALA A 4 -9.15 -3.14 -10.46
N ASP A 5 -9.73 -3.12 -9.26
CA ASP A 5 -9.98 -1.88 -8.52
C ASP A 5 -8.74 -1.45 -7.77
N LEU A 6 -8.00 -2.38 -7.15
CA LEU A 6 -6.78 -2.08 -6.41
C LEU A 6 -5.73 -1.36 -7.27
N ALA A 7 -5.51 -1.82 -8.50
CA ALA A 7 -4.54 -1.21 -9.42
C ALA A 7 -4.84 0.26 -9.75
N ARG A 8 -6.10 0.68 -9.63
CA ARG A 8 -6.58 2.03 -9.95
C ARG A 8 -6.68 2.93 -8.72
N MET A 9 -6.59 2.38 -7.53
CA MET A 9 -6.60 3.16 -6.29
C MET A 9 -5.27 3.88 -6.12
N ILE A 10 -5.33 5.06 -5.53
CA ILE A 10 -4.15 5.80 -5.07
C ILE A 10 -3.54 5.05 -3.90
N VAL A 11 -2.21 5.02 -3.83
CA VAL A 11 -1.48 4.34 -2.74
C VAL A 11 -1.90 4.91 -1.38
N ASP A 12 -2.02 6.23 -1.23
CA ASP A 12 -2.49 6.85 0.01
C ASP A 12 -3.93 6.45 0.40
N ASP A 13 -4.86 6.31 -0.56
CA ASP A 13 -6.21 5.82 -0.27
C ASP A 13 -6.19 4.38 0.27
N VAL A 14 -5.34 3.53 -0.29
CA VAL A 14 -5.15 2.15 0.17
C VAL A 14 -4.59 2.13 1.59
N LEU A 15 -3.58 2.94 1.88
CA LEU A 15 -2.94 3.01 3.20
C LEU A 15 -3.85 3.65 4.26
N THR A 16 -4.65 4.63 3.87
CA THR A 16 -5.64 5.29 4.74
C THR A 16 -6.79 4.35 5.06
N ARG A 17 -7.26 3.55 4.09
CA ARG A 17 -8.35 2.59 4.28
C ARG A 17 -7.89 1.29 4.95
N TRP A 18 -6.66 0.88 4.71
CA TRP A 18 -6.04 -0.32 5.25
C TRP A 18 -4.62 -0.04 5.77
N PRO A 19 -4.47 0.47 7.00
CA PRO A 19 -3.16 0.74 7.60
C PRO A 19 -2.19 -0.47 7.59
N PRO A 20 -2.64 -1.73 7.79
CA PRO A 20 -1.74 -2.90 7.69
C PRO A 20 -1.11 -3.08 6.30
N ALA A 21 -1.73 -2.54 5.23
CA ALA A 21 -1.20 -2.64 3.88
C ALA A 21 0.20 -2.01 3.76
N VAL A 22 0.56 -1.04 4.62
CA VAL A 22 1.90 -0.44 4.66
C VAL A 22 3.01 -1.50 4.82
N ARG A 23 2.74 -2.57 5.56
CA ARG A 23 3.70 -3.68 5.75
C ARG A 23 3.91 -4.47 4.46
N ALA A 24 2.87 -4.62 3.65
CA ALA A 24 2.97 -5.26 2.35
C ALA A 24 3.88 -4.47 1.39
N PHE A 25 3.73 -3.15 1.34
CA PHE A 25 4.62 -2.28 0.54
C PHE A 25 6.07 -2.35 1.04
N ASN A 26 6.29 -2.31 2.35
CA ASN A 26 7.63 -2.46 2.95
C ASN A 26 8.27 -3.82 2.64
N ARG A 27 7.52 -4.93 2.73
CA ARG A 27 8.01 -6.28 2.37
C ARG A 27 8.46 -6.36 0.91
N MET A 28 7.79 -5.64 0.03
CA MET A 28 8.10 -5.59 -1.40
C MET A 28 9.22 -4.58 -1.72
N LYS A 29 9.87 -3.99 -0.70
CA LYS A 29 10.88 -2.93 -0.83
C LYS A 29 10.41 -1.74 -1.66
N MET A 30 9.11 -1.48 -1.68
CA MET A 30 8.54 -0.32 -2.34
C MET A 30 8.74 0.87 -1.39
N ALA A 31 9.73 1.72 -1.68
CA ALA A 31 10.13 2.85 -0.84
C ALA A 31 9.13 4.03 -0.90
N CYS A 32 8.08 3.92 -1.71
CA CYS A 32 7.12 4.99 -1.96
C CYS A 32 6.18 5.41 -0.82
N PRO A 33 5.78 4.61 0.20
CA PRO A 33 4.65 5.01 1.07
C PRO A 33 4.92 6.20 1.99
N GLY A 34 6.17 6.72 2.04
CA GLY A 34 6.55 7.92 2.78
C GLY A 34 7.15 9.06 1.93
N CYS A 35 7.18 8.94 0.59
CA CYS A 35 7.69 9.99 -0.30
C CYS A 35 6.55 10.88 -0.84
N THR A 36 6.86 12.13 -1.19
CA THR A 36 5.92 13.16 -1.70
C THR A 36 5.10 12.73 -2.93
N MET A 37 5.47 11.65 -3.63
CA MET A 37 4.72 11.11 -4.78
C MET A 37 3.61 10.10 -4.40
N ALA A 38 3.59 9.58 -3.17
CA ALA A 38 2.59 8.60 -2.69
C ALA A 38 1.10 9.01 -2.82
N PRO A 39 0.71 10.29 -2.66
CA PRO A 39 -0.70 10.68 -2.81
C PRO A 39 -1.12 10.90 -4.27
N PHE A 40 -0.20 10.75 -5.23
CA PHE A 40 -0.48 10.97 -6.64
C PHE A 40 -0.30 9.71 -7.51
N GLU A 41 0.46 8.70 -7.04
CA GLU A 41 0.63 7.46 -7.80
C GLU A 41 -0.46 6.43 -7.50
N THR A 42 -0.95 5.77 -8.55
CA THR A 42 -1.80 4.58 -8.39
C THR A 42 -0.96 3.37 -7.97
N VAL A 43 -1.60 2.40 -7.33
CA VAL A 43 -0.94 1.11 -7.02
C VAL A 43 -0.39 0.44 -8.29
N GLY A 44 -1.08 0.58 -9.43
CA GLY A 44 -0.63 0.07 -10.71
C GLY A 44 0.67 0.71 -11.19
N GLU A 45 0.77 2.04 -11.08
CA GLU A 45 1.98 2.80 -11.42
C GLU A 45 3.14 2.49 -10.47
N ALA A 46 2.87 2.43 -9.16
CA ALA A 46 3.84 1.99 -8.17
C ALA A 46 4.38 0.60 -8.51
N CYS A 47 3.48 -0.35 -8.75
CA CYS A 47 3.84 -1.71 -9.17
C CYS A 47 4.70 -1.72 -10.44
N ALA A 48 4.36 -0.93 -11.45
CA ALA A 48 5.13 -0.83 -12.68
C ALA A 48 6.54 -0.25 -12.43
N ALA A 49 6.65 0.81 -11.64
CA ALA A 49 7.91 1.48 -11.31
C ALA A 49 8.90 0.57 -10.57
N TYR A 50 8.39 -0.26 -9.65
CA TYR A 50 9.21 -1.20 -8.87
C TYR A 50 9.29 -2.61 -9.49
N GLY A 51 8.70 -2.85 -10.67
CA GLY A 51 8.68 -4.16 -11.33
C GLY A 51 7.90 -5.24 -10.55
N VAL A 52 6.95 -4.82 -9.71
CA VAL A 52 6.12 -5.70 -8.89
C VAL A 52 4.80 -5.98 -9.59
N LYS A 53 4.30 -7.22 -9.50
CA LYS A 53 2.96 -7.55 -9.99
C LYS A 53 1.91 -7.12 -8.95
N VAL A 54 0.88 -6.38 -9.40
CA VAL A 54 -0.26 -5.99 -8.53
C VAL A 54 -0.88 -7.19 -7.80
N ALA A 55 -1.01 -8.33 -8.49
CA ALA A 55 -1.52 -9.57 -7.87
C ALA A 55 -0.65 -10.07 -6.71
N ARG A 56 0.68 -9.86 -6.78
CA ARG A 56 1.58 -10.23 -5.67
C ARG A 56 1.37 -9.30 -4.48
N LEU A 57 1.28 -8.00 -4.74
CA LEU A 57 1.01 -7.01 -3.70
C LEU A 57 -0.34 -7.26 -3.02
N GLU A 58 -1.39 -7.55 -3.80
CA GLU A 58 -2.72 -7.89 -3.29
C GLU A 58 -2.69 -9.09 -2.34
N SER A 59 -2.00 -10.17 -2.70
CA SER A 59 -1.86 -11.35 -1.83
C SER A 59 -1.18 -11.00 -0.51
N VAL A 60 -0.09 -10.23 -0.55
CA VAL A 60 0.63 -9.82 0.67
C VAL A 60 -0.23 -8.87 1.51
N ILE A 61 -0.96 -7.93 0.90
CA ILE A 61 -1.90 -7.07 1.64
C ILE A 61 -2.95 -7.92 2.35
N ARG A 62 -3.51 -8.94 1.69
CA ARG A 62 -4.50 -9.83 2.29
C ARG A 62 -3.92 -10.64 3.45
N GLU A 63 -2.69 -11.14 3.30
CA GLU A 63 -1.97 -11.84 4.39
C GLU A 63 -1.75 -10.91 5.60
N GLU A 64 -1.31 -9.67 5.36
CA GLU A 64 -1.10 -8.68 6.42
C GLU A 64 -2.42 -8.22 7.08
N LEU A 65 -3.53 -8.22 6.34
CA LEU A 65 -4.87 -7.94 6.87
C LEU A 65 -5.38 -9.10 7.75
N ASP A 66 -5.14 -10.34 7.35
CA ASP A 66 -5.50 -11.53 8.12
C ASP A 66 -4.66 -11.68 9.38
N ALA A 67 -3.37 -11.32 9.29
CA ALA A 67 -2.43 -11.40 10.40
C ALA A 67 -2.55 -10.27 11.44
N ALA A 68 -3.27 -9.18 11.14
CA ALA A 68 -3.30 -7.99 12.01
C ALA A 68 -4.59 -7.90 12.87
N PRO A 69 -4.50 -8.01 14.21
CA PRO A 69 -5.45 -7.36 15.11
C PRO A 69 -5.20 -5.83 15.15
N SER A 70 -6.28 -5.04 15.09
CA SER A 70 -6.48 -3.57 15.06
C SER A 70 -5.37 -2.59 15.55
N PRO A 71 -5.37 -1.32 15.06
CA PRO A 71 -4.18 -0.62 14.54
C PRO A 71 -3.41 0.21 15.58
N VAL A 72 -2.11 0.44 15.30
CA VAL A 72 -1.33 1.47 16.01
C VAL A 72 -1.58 2.84 15.38
N SER A 73 -2.05 3.74 16.24
CA SER A 73 -2.15 5.19 16.05
C SER A 73 -0.75 5.78 15.83
N GLY A 74 -0.61 6.73 14.91
CA GLY A 74 0.62 7.52 14.78
C GLY A 74 1.00 7.86 13.36
N ARG A 75 0.24 8.75 12.71
CA ARG A 75 0.84 9.63 11.70
C ARG A 75 1.24 10.91 12.41
N GLY A 76 2.53 11.05 12.65
CA GLY A 76 3.15 12.31 13.04
C GLY A 76 2.93 13.34 11.94
N GLU A 77 2.15 14.35 12.28
CA GLU A 77 2.41 15.76 11.98
C GLU A 77 3.87 16.00 11.54
N LEU A 78 4.07 16.31 10.25
CA LEU A 78 5.30 16.91 9.75
C LEU A 78 5.08 18.44 9.71
N PRO A 79 6.05 19.26 10.17
CA PRO A 79 5.93 20.71 10.30
C PRO A 79 5.93 21.49 8.98
#